data_AF-A0A352WS40-F1
#
_entry.id   AF-A0A352WS40-F1
#
_cell.length_a   1.000
_cell.length_b   1.000
_cell.length_c   1.000
_cell.angle_alpha   90.00
_cell.angle_beta   90.00
_cell.angle_gamma   90.00
#
_symmetry.space_group_name_H-M   'P 1'
#
loop_
_entity.id
_entity.type
_entity.pdbx_description
1 polymer ?
#
loop_
_entity_poly.entity_id
_entity_poly.type
_entity_poly.pdbx_seq_one_letter_code
_entity_poly.pdbx_strand_id
1 'polypeptide(L)'
;MKKSKLLSIFLVFCVIISLLSGLNLTIEAAEISKENLVLDKAAVPSLLSYEKAVSQGHVLRLREEEELHTIVFLNKDGTKSMYMFDENIKYLD
;
A
#
# COMPACT_ATOMS: atom_id res chain seq x y z
N MET A 1 38.67 8.69 -33.35
CA MET A 1 37.62 7.63 -33.36
C MET A 1 36.65 7.89 -34.51
N LYS A 2 36.44 6.89 -35.39
CA LYS A 2 35.60 6.99 -36.60
C LYS A 2 34.21 7.51 -36.22
N LYS A 3 33.75 8.61 -36.81
CA LYS A 3 32.45 9.27 -36.54
C LYS A 3 31.24 8.30 -36.57
N SER A 4 31.36 7.19 -37.29
CA SER A 4 30.39 6.09 -37.30
C SER A 4 30.25 5.31 -35.99
N LYS A 5 31.29 5.26 -35.14
CA LYS A 5 31.24 4.61 -33.82
C LYS A 5 30.47 5.46 -32.79
N LEU A 6 30.54 6.79 -32.89
CA LEU A 6 29.77 7.71 -32.05
C LEU A 6 28.27 7.64 -32.36
N LEU A 7 27.90 7.51 -33.64
CA LEU A 7 26.51 7.33 -34.06
C LEU A 7 25.93 6.01 -33.54
N SER A 8 26.73 4.93 -33.58
CA SER A 8 26.34 3.63 -33.05
C SER A 8 26.14 3.63 -31.54
N ILE A 9 26.98 4.35 -30.78
CA ILE A 9 26.85 4.48 -29.33
C ILE A 9 25.58 5.27 -28.96
N PHE A 10 25.29 6.35 -29.69
CA PHE A 10 24.09 7.16 -29.46
C PHE A 10 22.80 6.36 -29.71
N LEU A 11 22.76 5.54 -30.76
CA LEU A 11 21.60 4.68 -31.05
C LEU A 11 21.38 3.61 -29.97
N VAL A 12 22.44 2.99 -29.47
CA VAL A 12 22.34 2.01 -28.37
C VAL A 12 21.81 2.67 -27.09
N PHE A 13 22.26 3.90 -26.79
CA PHE A 13 21.77 4.66 -25.64
C PHE A 13 20.28 5.02 -25.74
N CYS A 14 19.81 5.43 -26.93
CA CYS A 14 18.39 5.69 -27.17
C CYS A 14 17.53 4.43 -26.99
N VAL A 15 17.98 3.26 -27.47
CA VAL A 15 17.24 2.00 -27.30
C VAL A 15 17.15 1.61 -25.83
N ILE A 16 18.22 1.79 -25.05
CA ILE A 16 18.21 1.53 -23.60
C ILE A 16 17.25 2.49 -22.87
N ILE A 17 17.24 3.78 -23.23
CA ILE A 17 16.32 4.77 -22.66
C ILE A 17 14.87 4.45 -23.03
N SER A 18 14.59 4.08 -24.29
CA SER A 18 13.24 3.70 -24.73
C SER A 18 12.74 2.42 -24.03
N LEU A 19 13.64 1.50 -23.68
CA LEU A 19 13.30 0.32 -22.85
C LEU A 19 13.07 0.70 -21.39
N LEU A 20 13.78 1.70 -20.85
CA LEU A 20 13.57 2.22 -19.49
C LEU A 20 12.27 3.04 -19.37
N SER A 21 11.83 3.72 -20.44
CA SER A 21 10.59 4.51 -20.46
C SER A 21 9.32 3.66 -20.30
N GLY A 22 9.42 2.33 -20.41
CA GLY A 22 8.32 1.40 -20.12
C GLY A 22 8.10 1.14 -18.62
N LEU A 23 8.98 1.64 -17.74
CA LEU A 23 8.78 1.55 -16.30
C LEU A 23 7.87 2.70 -15.84
N ASN A 24 6.57 2.56 -16.07
CA ASN A 24 5.56 3.37 -15.40
C ASN A 24 5.55 3.00 -13.92
N LEU A 25 6.50 3.55 -13.16
CA LEU A 25 6.41 3.65 -11.70
C LEU A 25 5.32 4.69 -11.41
N THR A 26 4.07 4.26 -11.48
CA THR A 26 2.97 4.97 -10.84
C THR A 26 3.13 4.78 -9.34
N ILE A 27 3.98 5.61 -8.73
CA ILE A 27 3.87 5.90 -7.30
C ILE A 27 2.82 6.98 -7.20
N GLU A 28 1.56 6.57 -7.34
CA GLU A 28 0.41 7.43 -7.11
C GLU A 28 -0.46 6.70 -6.09
N ALA A 29 -0.68 7.38 -4.96
CA ALA A 29 -1.31 6.92 -3.72
C ALA A 29 -0.46 6.04 -2.78
N ALA A 30 -0.18 6.61 -1.60
CA ALA A 30 0.30 5.96 -0.38
C ALA A 30 1.81 5.67 -0.26
N GLU A 31 2.67 6.68 -0.51
CA GLU A 31 3.88 6.81 0.33
C GLU A 31 3.50 7.36 1.72
N ILE A 32 2.69 6.61 2.45
CA ILE A 32 2.88 6.60 3.90
C ILE A 32 4.12 5.75 4.06
N SER A 33 5.23 6.37 4.47
CA SER A 33 6.48 5.67 4.76
C SER A 33 6.17 4.43 5.58
N LYS A 34 6.21 3.27 4.92
CA LYS A 34 5.84 1.95 5.46
C LYS A 34 6.74 1.54 6.65
N GLU A 35 7.73 2.38 6.97
CA GLU A 35 8.79 2.13 7.93
C GLU A 35 8.41 2.38 9.39
N ASN A 36 7.23 2.94 9.73
CA ASN A 36 6.83 3.09 11.14
C ASN A 36 5.31 3.11 11.41
N LEU A 37 4.52 2.38 10.62
CA LEU A 37 3.11 2.20 10.95
C LEU A 37 2.97 1.26 12.16
N VAL A 38 2.55 1.83 13.29
CA VAL A 38 2.19 1.11 14.51
C VAL A 38 0.70 1.26 14.73
N LEU A 39 0.01 0.14 14.96
CA LEU A 39 -1.42 0.14 15.21
C LEU A 39 -1.75 0.93 16.49
N ASP A 40 -2.49 2.01 16.33
CA ASP A 40 -3.04 2.76 17.46
C ASP A 40 -4.12 1.91 18.16
N LYS A 41 -4.00 1.79 19.49
CA LYS A 41 -4.98 1.08 20.31
C LYS A 41 -6.37 1.70 20.21
N ALA A 42 -6.47 3.02 20.09
CA ALA A 42 -7.75 3.70 19.93
C ALA A 42 -8.40 3.44 18.55
N ALA A 43 -7.62 3.00 17.56
CA ALA A 43 -8.15 2.62 16.26
C ALA A 43 -8.84 1.24 16.29
N VAL A 44 -8.47 0.36 17.24
CA VAL A 44 -9.06 -0.97 17.36
C VAL A 44 -10.41 -0.86 18.09
N PRO A 45 -11.52 -1.27 17.47
CA PRO A 45 -12.83 -1.21 18.09
C PRO A 45 -12.95 -2.24 19.22
N SER A 46 -13.83 -1.98 20.19
CA SER A 46 -14.03 -2.82 21.38
C SER A 46 -14.43 -4.27 21.07
N LEU A 47 -15.02 -4.51 19.90
CA LEU A 47 -15.36 -5.84 19.38
C LEU A 47 -14.13 -6.71 19.08
N LEU A 48 -12.95 -6.10 18.92
CA LEU A 48 -11.70 -6.76 18.61
C LEU A 48 -10.67 -6.53 19.72
N SER A 49 -9.85 -7.55 20.00
CA SER A 49 -8.73 -7.41 20.93
C SER A 49 -7.56 -6.71 20.24
N TYR A 50 -7.07 -5.63 20.86
CA TYR A 50 -5.85 -4.94 20.42
C TYR A 50 -4.64 -5.88 20.34
N GLU A 51 -4.43 -6.68 21.39
CA GLU A 51 -3.30 -7.61 21.45
C GLU A 51 -3.38 -8.65 20.33
N LYS A 52 -4.59 -9.14 20.05
CA LYS A 52 -4.83 -10.06 18.94
C LYS A 52 -4.55 -9.38 17.60
N ALA A 53 -5.04 -8.17 17.38
CA ALA A 53 -4.81 -7.41 16.15
C ALA A 53 -3.31 -7.19 15.87
N VAL A 54 -2.54 -6.82 16.92
CA VAL A 54 -1.07 -6.69 16.83
C VAL A 54 -0.42 -8.03 16.53
N SER A 55 -0.83 -9.12 17.19
CA SER A 55 -0.29 -10.47 16.95
C SER A 55 -0.57 -10.98 15.53
N GLN A 56 -1.65 -10.52 14.89
CA GLN A 56 -2.01 -10.82 13.51
C GLN A 56 -1.29 -9.92 12.49
N GLY A 57 -0.46 -8.98 12.96
CA GLY A 57 0.35 -8.12 12.11
C GLY A 57 -0.39 -6.92 11.52
N HIS A 58 -1.54 -6.53 12.07
CA HIS A 58 -2.24 -5.31 11.69
C HIS A 58 -1.42 -4.07 12.11
N VAL A 59 -1.27 -3.11 11.20
CA VAL A 59 -0.47 -1.89 11.42
C VAL A 59 -1.26 -0.59 11.28
N LEU A 60 -2.40 -0.62 10.58
CA LEU A 60 -3.26 0.55 10.38
C LEU A 60 -4.70 0.11 10.12
N ARG A 61 -5.67 0.83 10.69
CA ARG A 61 -7.09 0.67 10.35
C ARG A 61 -7.46 1.61 9.19
N LEU A 62 -8.02 1.08 8.12
CA LEU A 62 -8.34 1.80 6.89
C LEU A 62 -9.81 2.24 6.88
N ARG A 63 -10.14 3.30 7.63
CA ARG A 63 -11.54 3.77 7.81
C ARG A 63 -12.28 4.07 6.50
N GLU A 64 -11.55 4.56 5.50
CA GLU A 64 -12.10 4.92 4.18
C GLU A 64 -12.54 3.69 3.36
N GLU A 65 -12.03 2.50 3.70
CA GLU A 65 -12.36 1.24 3.02
C GLU A 65 -13.41 0.41 3.76
N GLU A 66 -13.96 0.94 4.86
CA GLU A 66 -14.91 0.20 5.68
C GLU A 66 -16.37 0.53 5.33
N GLU A 67 -17.23 -0.45 5.52
CA GLU A 67 -18.68 -0.33 5.44
C GLU A 67 -19.31 -0.34 6.86
N LEU A 68 -20.64 -0.26 6.93
CA LEU A 68 -21.40 -0.26 8.19
C LEU A 68 -21.16 -1.49 9.06
N HIS A 69 -20.89 -2.63 8.42
CA HIS A 69 -20.76 -3.94 9.04
C HIS A 69 -19.34 -4.52 8.85
N THR A 70 -18.36 -3.71 8.44
CA THR A 70 -16.99 -4.17 8.20
C THR A 70 -15.93 -3.31 8.88
N ILE A 71 -14.78 -3.92 9.17
CA ILE A 71 -13.55 -3.25 9.61
C ILE A 71 -12.41 -3.74 8.72
N VAL A 72 -11.58 -2.81 8.24
CA VAL A 72 -10.47 -3.12 7.35
C VAL A 72 -9.15 -2.70 7.99
N PHE A 73 -8.19 -3.62 8.02
CA PHE A 73 -6.83 -3.37 8.48
C PHE A 73 -5.81 -3.58 7.35
N LEU A 74 -4.79 -2.73 7.32
CA LEU A 74 -3.55 -2.97 6.60
C LEU A 74 -2.62 -3.83 7.46
N ASN A 75 -2.02 -4.85 6.85
CA ASN A 75 -1.04 -5.72 7.48
C ASN A 75 0.38 -5.25 7.22
N LYS A 76 1.32 -5.69 8.07
CA LYS A 76 2.75 -5.40 7.92
C LYS A 76 3.33 -5.87 6.58
N ASP A 77 2.81 -6.96 6.03
CA ASP A 77 3.21 -7.49 4.71
C ASP A 77 2.61 -6.71 3.53
N GLY A 78 1.73 -5.74 3.79
CA GLY A 78 1.03 -4.95 2.78
C GLY A 78 -0.29 -5.55 2.29
N THR A 79 -0.68 -6.73 2.77
CA THR A 79 -2.02 -7.28 2.53
C THR A 79 -3.07 -6.57 3.37
N LYS A 80 -4.35 -6.82 3.10
CA LYS A 80 -5.46 -6.26 3.87
C LYS A 80 -6.27 -7.39 4.49
N SER A 81 -6.73 -7.17 5.71
CA SER A 81 -7.66 -8.06 6.41
C SER A 81 -8.98 -7.34 6.66
N MET A 82 -10.08 -7.99 6.30
CA MET A 82 -11.43 -7.48 6.51
C MET A 82 -12.17 -8.37 7.50
N TYR A 83 -12.74 -7.75 8.52
CA TYR A 83 -13.65 -8.39 9.47
C TYR A 83 -15.07 -7.99 9.10
N MET A 84 -15.94 -8.98 8.91
CA MET A 84 -17.36 -8.78 8.63
C MET A 84 -18.17 -9.16 9.86
N PHE A 85 -19.21 -8.38 10.14
CA PHE A 85 -20.14 -8.58 11.24
C PHE A 85 -21.55 -8.73 10.69
N ASP A 86 -22.39 -9.51 11.38
CA ASP A 86 -23.78 -9.72 10.96
C ASP A 86 -24.67 -8.49 11.22
N GLU A 87 -24.22 -7.57 12.08
CA GLU A 87 -24.93 -6.36 12.48
C GLU A 87 -24.13 -5.10 12.14
N ASN A 88 -24.82 -3.97 12.08
CA ASN A 88 -24.17 -2.67 11.92
C ASN A 88 -23.36 -2.35 13.19
N ILE A 89 -22.06 -2.16 13.01
CA ILE A 89 -21.11 -1.84 14.08
C ILE A 89 -20.76 -0.34 14.12
N LYS A 90 -21.38 0.45 13.24
CA LYS A 90 -21.23 1.90 13.09
C LYS A 90 -22.58 2.54 12.86
N TYR A 91 -22.69 3.82 13.21
CA TYR A 91 -23.85 4.65 12.91
C TYR A 91 -23.66 5.36 11.56
N LEU A 92 -24.78 5.72 10.93
CA LEU A 92 -24.78 6.69 9.83
C LEU A 92 -24.74 8.09 10.45
N ASP A 93 -23.80 8.92 10.00
CA ASP A 93 -23.71 10.34 10.37
C ASP A 93 -24.90 11.16 9.79
#